data_AF-A0A9P0AP14-F1
#
_entry.id   AF-A0A9P0AP14-F1
#
_cell.length_a   1.000
_cell.length_b   1.000
_cell.length_c   1.000
_cell.angle_alpha   90.00
_cell.angle_beta   90.00
_cell.angle_gamma   90.00
#
_symmetry.space_group_name_H-M   'P 1'
#
loop_
_entity.id
_entity.type
_entity.pdbx_description
1 polymer ?
#
loop_
_entity_poly.entity_id
_entity_poly.type
_entity_poly.pdbx_seq_one_letter_code
_entity_poly.pdbx_strand_id
1 'polypeptide(L)'
;MSDNDPSSSDKENFCDCCDKCKDIIEYAPESRNKVYRNDREHHARKDTRTHNLADVFNRAMESSDPLLSSLGLCERIKKRRHKRFPKALHALLQEPQIDLTVSETETATDSESLLEDLDLELRDIELDAEEME
;
A
#
# COMPACT_ATOMS: atom_id res chain seq x y z
N MET A 1 27.74 -33.58 -36.82
CA MET A 1 26.76 -33.78 -35.73
C MET A 1 26.70 -32.44 -35.05
N SER A 2 25.71 -31.65 -35.42
CA SER A 2 25.58 -30.26 -35.02
C SER A 2 24.92 -30.22 -33.66
N ASP A 3 25.56 -29.52 -32.72
CA ASP A 3 25.04 -29.26 -31.40
C ASP A 3 23.70 -28.52 -31.50
N ASN A 4 22.69 -29.08 -30.84
CA ASN A 4 21.34 -28.58 -30.83
C ASN A 4 21.19 -27.77 -29.53
N ASP A 5 21.49 -26.48 -29.60
CA ASP A 5 21.24 -25.53 -28.51
C ASP A 5 19.73 -25.45 -28.27
N PRO A 6 19.21 -25.75 -27.06
CA PRO A 6 17.82 -25.50 -26.77
C PRO A 6 17.62 -23.99 -26.69
N SER A 7 16.91 -23.51 -27.70
CA SER A 7 16.34 -22.18 -27.86
C SER A 7 15.85 -21.58 -26.54
N SER A 8 16.20 -20.32 -26.39
CA SER A 8 15.91 -19.38 -25.30
C SER A 8 14.42 -19.03 -25.12
N SER A 9 13.52 -20.00 -25.06
CA SER A 9 12.06 -19.78 -25.08
C SER A 9 11.36 -19.92 -23.72
N ASP A 10 12.03 -19.64 -22.59
CA ASP A 10 11.41 -19.61 -21.26
C ASP A 10 11.38 -18.19 -20.66
N LYS A 11 11.25 -17.16 -21.50
CA LYS A 11 11.08 -15.75 -21.07
C LYS A 11 9.69 -15.20 -21.37
N GLU A 12 8.67 -16.06 -21.38
CA GLU A 12 7.30 -15.61 -21.52
C GLU A 12 6.57 -15.67 -20.17
N ASN A 13 6.05 -14.50 -19.77
CA ASN A 13 4.88 -14.32 -18.90
C ASN A 13 5.09 -14.24 -17.38
N PHE A 14 6.12 -13.53 -16.91
CA PHE A 14 6.08 -13.01 -15.52
C PHE A 14 5.31 -11.68 -15.38
N CYS A 15 4.93 -11.05 -16.49
CA CYS A 15 4.31 -9.74 -16.48
C CYS A 15 3.09 -9.69 -17.40
N ASP A 16 1.97 -10.21 -16.91
CA ASP A 16 0.64 -9.75 -17.29
C ASP A 16 -0.35 -10.26 -16.22
N CYS A 17 -0.67 -9.40 -15.25
CA CYS A 17 -1.57 -9.67 -14.12
C CYS A 17 -1.36 -11.04 -13.45
N CYS A 18 -0.43 -11.11 -12.49
CA CYS A 18 -0.33 -12.24 -11.57
C CYS A 18 -1.73 -12.62 -11.08
N ASP A 19 -2.16 -13.89 -11.22
CA ASP A 19 -3.48 -14.37 -10.79
C ASP A 19 -3.82 -14.01 -9.33
N LYS A 20 -2.79 -13.72 -8.51
CA LYS A 20 -2.91 -13.18 -7.15
C LYS A 20 -3.66 -11.83 -7.07
N CYS A 21 -3.58 -10.99 -8.10
CA CYS A 21 -4.28 -9.70 -8.12
C CYS A 21 -5.77 -9.86 -8.42
N LYS A 22 -6.20 -10.93 -9.11
CA LYS A 22 -7.61 -11.16 -9.43
C LYS A 22 -8.46 -11.32 -8.18
N ASP A 23 -7.99 -12.11 -7.21
CA ASP A 23 -8.65 -12.26 -5.92
C ASP A 23 -8.75 -10.90 -5.19
N ILE A 24 -7.69 -10.10 -5.19
CA ILE A 24 -7.72 -8.77 -4.55
C ILE A 24 -8.73 -7.86 -5.26
N ILE A 25 -8.80 -7.89 -6.59
CA ILE A 25 -9.68 -7.03 -7.40
C ILE A 25 -11.16 -7.37 -7.18
N GLU A 26 -11.51 -8.65 -7.01
CA GLU A 26 -12.91 -9.06 -6.83
C GLU A 26 -13.37 -9.01 -5.37
N TYR A 27 -12.55 -9.49 -4.42
CA TYR A 27 -12.95 -9.55 -3.01
C TYR A 27 -12.86 -8.19 -2.29
N ALA A 28 -11.96 -7.30 -2.69
CA ALA A 28 -11.85 -5.98 -2.08
C ALA A 28 -13.13 -5.13 -2.23
N PRO A 29 -13.71 -4.94 -3.43
CA PRO A 29 -14.94 -4.15 -3.58
C PRO A 29 -16.14 -4.81 -2.91
N GLU A 30 -16.24 -6.14 -2.90
CA GLU A 30 -17.31 -6.84 -2.18
C GLU A 30 -17.23 -6.58 -0.67
N SER A 31 -16.02 -6.67 -0.09
CA SER A 31 -15.80 -6.38 1.32
C SER A 31 -16.13 -4.91 1.65
N ARG A 32 -15.79 -3.98 0.76
CA ARG A 32 -16.10 -2.55 0.90
C ARG A 32 -17.60 -2.30 0.84
N ASN A 33 -18.33 -2.99 -0.04
CA ASN A 33 -19.79 -2.90 -0.14
C ASN A 33 -20.50 -3.37 1.15
N LYS A 34 -19.96 -4.39 1.82
CA LYS A 34 -20.47 -4.83 3.12
C LYS A 34 -20.30 -3.74 4.18
N VAL A 35 -19.13 -3.11 4.23
CA VAL A 35 -18.83 -2.00 5.15
C VAL A 35 -19.75 -0.82 4.85
N TYR A 36 -19.92 -0.45 3.58
CA TYR A 36 -20.82 0.63 3.16
C TYR A 36 -22.26 0.44 3.65
N ARG A 37 -22.83 -0.77 3.49
CA ARG A 37 -24.21 -1.05 3.95
C ARG A 37 -24.33 -0.92 5.47
N ASN A 38 -23.39 -1.53 6.20
CA ASN A 38 -23.35 -1.44 7.65
C ASN A 38 -23.22 0.01 8.12
N ASP A 39 -22.39 0.77 7.42
CA ASP A 39 -22.07 2.14 7.76
C ASP A 39 -23.24 3.09 7.57
N ARG A 40 -23.99 2.87 6.49
CA ARG A 40 -25.22 3.59 6.17
C ARG A 40 -26.35 3.30 7.15
N GLU A 41 -26.43 2.10 7.71
CA GLU A 41 -27.50 1.68 8.63
C GLU A 41 -27.31 2.19 10.06
N HIS A 42 -26.07 2.14 10.56
CA HIS A 42 -25.79 2.26 11.99
C HIS A 42 -25.16 3.59 12.42
N HIS A 43 -24.53 4.34 11.52
CA HIS A 43 -23.77 5.52 11.94
C HIS A 43 -23.98 6.75 11.04
N ALA A 44 -24.77 6.62 9.96
CA ALA A 44 -25.11 7.76 9.12
C ALA A 44 -26.45 8.35 9.57
N ARG A 45 -26.59 9.67 9.53
CA ARG A 45 -27.87 10.34 9.78
C ARG A 45 -28.90 9.92 8.73
N LYS A 46 -30.16 9.86 9.15
CA LYS A 46 -31.30 9.40 8.32
C LYS A 46 -32.18 10.57 7.86
N ASP A 47 -31.68 11.80 7.99
CA ASP A 47 -32.46 13.02 7.71
C ASP A 47 -32.57 13.27 6.21
N THR A 48 -31.44 13.36 5.52
CA THR A 48 -31.37 13.61 4.07
C THR A 48 -30.36 12.68 3.42
N ARG A 49 -30.56 12.42 2.12
CA ARG A 49 -29.62 11.61 1.33
C ARG A 49 -28.22 12.22 1.31
N THR A 50 -28.11 13.55 1.26
CA THR A 50 -26.81 14.24 1.21
C THR A 50 -26.03 14.06 2.51
N HIS A 51 -26.68 14.24 3.67
CA HIS A 51 -26.05 13.99 4.97
C HIS A 51 -25.66 12.52 5.12
N ASN A 52 -26.53 11.60 4.68
CA ASN A 52 -26.23 10.17 4.73
C ASN A 52 -24.96 9.81 3.94
N LEU A 53 -24.85 10.32 2.71
CA LEU A 53 -23.68 10.07 1.86
C LEU A 53 -22.41 10.74 2.43
N ALA A 54 -22.52 11.95 2.97
CA ALA A 54 -21.41 12.65 3.60
C ALA A 54 -20.89 11.87 4.84
N ASP A 55 -21.78 11.39 5.70
CA ASP A 55 -21.43 10.65 6.91
C ASP A 55 -20.75 9.30 6.57
N VAL A 56 -21.24 8.59 5.55
CA VAL A 56 -20.61 7.34 5.07
C VAL A 56 -19.26 7.61 4.41
N PHE A 57 -19.15 8.70 3.64
CA PHE A 57 -17.90 9.09 2.99
C PHE A 57 -16.82 9.43 4.02
N ASN A 58 -17.14 10.27 5.01
CA ASN A 58 -16.19 10.68 6.05
C ASN A 58 -15.67 9.47 6.83
N ARG A 59 -16.56 8.52 7.19
CA ARG A 59 -16.09 7.32 7.88
C ARG A 59 -15.31 6.37 6.97
N ALA A 60 -15.63 6.32 5.69
CA ALA A 60 -14.84 5.58 4.71
C ALA A 60 -13.42 6.13 4.62
N MET A 61 -13.23 7.45 4.75
CA MET A 61 -11.92 8.13 4.81
C MET A 61 -11.17 7.81 6.10
N GLU A 62 -11.81 7.97 7.27
CA GLU A 62 -11.23 7.63 8.58
C GLU A 62 -10.76 6.16 8.64
N SER A 63 -11.57 5.24 8.09
CA SER A 63 -11.26 3.82 8.07
C SER A 63 -10.10 3.44 7.14
N SER A 64 -9.80 4.27 6.14
CA SER A 64 -8.70 4.06 5.20
C SER A 64 -7.43 4.82 5.58
N ASP A 65 -7.48 5.68 6.60
CA ASP A 65 -6.33 6.45 7.07
C ASP A 65 -5.25 5.48 7.61
N PRO A 66 -4.02 5.50 7.07
CA PRO A 66 -2.93 4.63 7.50
C PRO A 66 -2.52 4.88 8.96
N LEU A 67 -2.59 6.12 9.45
CA LEU A 67 -2.26 6.47 10.83
C LEU A 67 -3.28 5.85 11.78
N LEU A 68 -4.57 6.09 11.56
CA LEU A 68 -5.63 5.49 12.38
C LEU A 68 -5.69 3.97 12.23
N SER A 69 -5.37 3.45 11.05
CA SER A 69 -5.30 2.01 10.77
C SER A 69 -4.08 1.33 11.39
N SER A 70 -3.05 2.08 11.75
CA SER A 70 -1.91 1.54 12.52
C SER A 70 -2.26 1.35 13.99
N LEU A 71 -3.14 2.20 14.53
CA LEU A 71 -3.60 2.14 15.92
C LEU A 71 -4.37 0.82 16.15
N GLY A 72 -3.85 -0.03 17.03
CA GLY A 72 -4.41 -1.35 17.33
C GLY A 72 -4.16 -2.43 16.27
N LEU A 73 -3.28 -2.18 15.29
CA LEU A 73 -2.92 -3.19 14.28
C LEU A 73 -2.39 -4.48 14.92
N CYS A 74 -1.52 -4.36 15.92
CA CYS A 74 -0.96 -5.50 16.65
C CYS A 74 -2.05 -6.37 17.31
N GLU A 75 -3.09 -5.77 17.88
CA GLU A 75 -4.20 -6.52 18.46
C GLU A 75 -5.06 -7.21 17.39
N ARG A 76 -5.31 -6.52 16.27
CA ARG A 76 -6.04 -7.08 15.13
C ARG A 76 -5.29 -8.29 14.54
N ILE A 77 -3.97 -8.20 14.40
CA ILE A 77 -3.14 -9.31 13.92
C ILE A 77 -3.25 -10.51 14.86
N LYS A 78 -3.17 -10.30 16.18
CA LYS A 78 -3.32 -11.38 17.17
C LYS A 78 -4.69 -12.07 17.11
N LYS A 79 -5.76 -11.34 16.79
CA LYS A 79 -7.12 -11.88 16.66
C LYS A 79 -7.33 -12.64 15.34
N ARG A 80 -6.53 -12.38 14.30
CA ARG A 80 -6.62 -13.09 13.01
C ARG A 80 -6.08 -14.50 13.15
N ARG A 81 -6.93 -15.49 12.90
CA ARG A 81 -6.52 -16.90 12.83
C ARG A 81 -5.91 -17.18 11.45
N HIS A 82 -4.60 -17.02 11.33
CA HIS A 82 -3.88 -17.46 10.14
C HIS A 82 -3.76 -18.98 10.14
N LYS A 83 -4.23 -19.62 9.07
CA LYS A 83 -3.89 -21.03 8.80
C LYS A 83 -2.42 -21.09 8.39
N ARG A 84 -1.70 -22.11 8.87
CA ARG A 84 -0.30 -22.32 8.46
C ARG A 84 -0.25 -22.66 6.96
N PHE A 85 0.71 -22.08 6.25
CA PHE A 85 0.96 -22.44 4.87
C PHE A 85 1.57 -23.85 4.77
N PRO A 86 1.37 -24.57 3.64
CA PRO A 86 2.06 -25.82 3.37
C PRO A 86 3.58 -25.62 3.32
N LYS A 87 4.36 -26.61 3.78
CA LYS A 87 5.84 -26.55 3.83
C LYS A 87 6.48 -26.24 2.47
N ALA A 88 5.93 -26.78 1.39
CA ALA A 88 6.42 -26.54 0.03
C ALA A 88 6.33 -25.05 -0.39
N LEU A 89 5.37 -24.30 0.14
CA LEU A 89 5.19 -22.88 -0.16
C LEU A 89 6.26 -22.01 0.52
N HIS A 90 6.76 -22.43 1.68
CA HIS A 90 7.77 -21.67 2.41
C HIS A 90 9.09 -21.56 1.63
N ALA A 91 9.50 -22.62 0.93
CA ALA A 91 10.69 -22.61 0.09
C ALA A 91 10.54 -21.68 -1.12
N LEU A 92 9.32 -21.52 -1.64
CA LEU A 92 9.02 -20.65 -2.78
C LEU A 92 8.90 -19.17 -2.40
N LEU A 93 8.48 -18.88 -1.16
CA LEU A 93 8.31 -17.52 -0.63
C LEU A 93 9.58 -17.00 0.07
N GLN A 94 10.64 -17.79 0.14
CA GLN A 94 11.89 -17.37 0.76
C GLN A 94 12.58 -16.35 -0.14
N GLU A 95 12.86 -15.17 0.40
CA GLU A 95 13.61 -14.13 -0.31
C GLU A 95 15.03 -14.62 -0.64
N PRO A 96 15.52 -14.41 -1.86
CA PRO A 96 16.88 -14.75 -2.22
C PRO A 96 17.84 -13.90 -1.37
N GLN A 97 18.78 -14.56 -0.70
CA GLN A 97 19.84 -13.87 0.03
C GLN A 97 20.82 -13.29 -1.00
N ILE A 98 20.78 -11.97 -1.19
CA ILE A 98 21.75 -11.25 -1.99
C ILE A 98 22.83 -10.79 -1.02
N ASP A 99 23.99 -11.44 -1.04
CA ASP A 99 25.16 -10.97 -0.30
C ASP A 99 25.60 -9.65 -0.96
N LEU A 100 25.16 -8.53 -0.41
CA LEU A 100 25.71 -7.21 -0.69
C LEU A 100 27.12 -7.18 -0.11
N THR A 101 28.09 -7.69 -0.86
CA THR A 101 29.49 -7.35 -0.64
C THR A 101 29.62 -5.87 -0.96
N VAL A 102 29.47 -5.03 0.05
CA VAL A 102 29.85 -3.63 0.01
C VAL A 102 31.36 -3.61 -0.24
N SER A 103 31.73 -3.47 -1.51
CA SER A 103 33.05 -2.97 -1.87
C SER A 103 33.08 -1.52 -1.41
N GLU A 104 33.74 -1.28 -0.27
CA GLU A 104 34.13 0.06 0.14
C GLU A 104 35.04 0.66 -0.93
N THR A 105 34.46 1.35 -1.91
CA THR A 105 35.18 2.29 -2.76
C THR A 105 34.36 3.57 -2.90
N GLU A 106 34.69 4.50 -2.01
CA GLU A 106 34.90 5.92 -2.27
C GLU A 106 33.70 6.86 -2.54
N THR A 107 33.61 7.84 -1.61
CA THR A 107 33.10 9.22 -1.70
C THR A 107 31.60 9.47 -1.60
N ALA A 108 31.21 9.87 -0.39
CA ALA A 108 30.13 10.80 -0.08
C ALA A 108 30.25 12.10 -0.90
N THR A 109 29.14 12.64 -1.42
CA THR A 109 28.86 14.09 -1.65
C THR A 109 27.62 14.35 -2.55
N ASP A 110 26.50 13.61 -2.41
CA ASP A 110 25.31 13.92 -3.25
C ASP A 110 23.96 13.75 -2.55
N SER A 111 23.92 13.74 -1.22
CA SER A 111 22.68 13.51 -0.46
C SER A 111 22.25 14.69 0.42
N GLU A 112 23.12 15.66 0.67
CA GLU A 112 22.78 16.84 1.47
C GLU A 112 22.18 17.98 0.64
N SER A 113 22.53 18.10 -0.65
CA SER A 113 21.99 19.15 -1.53
C SER A 113 20.47 19.02 -1.72
N LEU A 114 19.94 17.80 -1.78
CA LEU A 114 18.52 17.55 -2.05
C LEU A 114 17.61 17.84 -0.85
N LEU A 115 18.17 17.87 0.37
CA LEU A 115 17.41 18.18 1.59
C LEU A 115 17.32 19.70 1.84
N GLU A 116 18.30 20.47 1.37
CA GLU A 116 18.30 21.94 1.48
C GLU A 116 17.27 22.60 0.54
N ASP A 117 17.07 22.03 -0.66
CA ASP A 117 16.08 22.53 -1.63
C ASP A 117 14.63 22.38 -1.14
N LEU A 118 14.33 21.35 -0.34
CA LEU A 118 12.99 21.12 0.23
C LEU A 118 12.66 22.03 1.43
N ASP A 119 13.68 22.49 2.18
CA ASP A 119 13.48 23.38 3.33
C ASP A 119 13.21 24.84 2.91
N LEU A 120 13.64 25.23 1.71
CA LEU A 120 13.37 26.54 1.11
C LEU A 120 11.93 26.65 0.60
N GLU A 121 11.38 25.63 -0.07
CA GLU A 121 10.00 25.65 -0.59
C GLU A 121 8.93 25.72 0.52
N LEU A 122 9.22 25.22 1.72
CA LEU A 122 8.29 25.27 2.86
C LEU A 122 8.18 26.66 3.51
N ARG A 123 9.20 27.52 3.39
CA ARG A 123 9.19 28.87 3.97
C ARG A 123 8.40 29.88 3.13
N ASP A 124 8.24 29.63 1.84
CA ASP A 124 7.55 30.54 0.91
C ASP A 124 6.00 30.42 0.97
N ILE A 125 5.46 29.43 1.70
CA ILE A 125 4.00 29.22 1.82
C ILE A 125 3.39 29.98 3.03
N GLU A 126 4.20 30.40 4.01
CA GLU A 126 3.71 30.98 5.28
C GLU A 126 3.41 32.49 5.25
N LEU A 127 3.51 33.19 4.11
CA LEU A 127 3.40 34.66 4.05
C LEU A 127 2.09 35.26 3.50
N ASP A 128 1.07 34.47 3.17
CA ASP A 128 -0.18 35.00 2.58
C ASP A 128 -1.39 35.03 3.54
N ALA A 129 -1.19 34.84 4.85
CA ALA A 129 -2.30 34.79 5.83
C ALA A 129 -2.57 36.10 6.61
N GLU A 130 -1.80 37.17 6.41
CA GLU A 130 -2.03 38.46 7.08
C GLU A 130 -2.01 39.63 6.11
N GLU A 131 -3.11 39.87 5.37
CA GLU A 131 -3.52 41.22 4.94
C GLU A 131 -5.00 41.21 4.47
N MET A 132 -5.91 41.39 5.43
CA MET A 132 -7.25 41.93 5.18
C MET A 132 -7.68 42.72 6.43
N GLU A 133 -7.34 44.00 6.46
CA GLU A 133 -8.13 45.04 7.15
C GLU A 133 -8.84 45.91 6.10
#